data_AF-A0A1B6HZQ0-F1
#
_entry.id   AF-A0A1B6HZQ0-F1
#
_cell.length_a   1.000
_cell.length_b   1.000
_cell.length_c   1.000
_cell.angle_alpha   90.00
_cell.angle_beta   90.00
_cell.angle_gamma   90.00
#
_symmetry.space_group_name_H-M   'P 1'
#
loop_
_entity.id
_entity.type
_entity.pdbx_description
1 polymer ?
#
loop_
_entity_poly.entity_id
_entity_poly.type
_entity_poly.pdbx_seq_one_letter_code
_entity_poly.pdbx_strand_id
1 'polypeptide(L)'
;KLRAAGLNVVSTYIEWSRHEPRRGQYDFTGDNDIEHFIKLAEQEGLLVILRPGPYICAERDLGGYPPWILHENLKMILRTNDSSHTHHVRSWLEVFLRKIQPYLYGNGGPVR
;
A
#
# COMPACT_ATOMS: atom_id res chain seq x y z
N LYS A 1 4.51 17.11 14.77
CA LYS A 1 3.85 18.31 14.16
C LYS A 1 2.34 18.11 13.98
N LEU A 2 1.87 16.99 13.40
CA LEU A 2 0.43 16.71 13.21
C LEU A 2 -0.36 16.64 14.52
N ARG A 3 0.13 15.87 15.50
CA ARG A 3 -0.46 15.80 16.84
C ARG A 3 -0.53 17.17 17.54
N ALA A 4 0.55 17.94 17.45
CA ALA A 4 0.62 19.29 17.99
C ALA A 4 -0.32 20.28 17.29
N ALA A 5 -0.78 19.96 16.07
CA ALA A 5 -1.78 20.72 15.33
C ALA A 5 -3.23 20.26 15.64
N GLY A 6 -3.43 19.34 16.59
CA GLY A 6 -4.76 18.83 16.98
C GLY A 6 -5.33 17.74 16.08
N LEU A 7 -4.54 17.23 15.11
CA LEU A 7 -4.96 16.13 14.25
C LEU A 7 -4.81 14.78 14.96
N ASN A 8 -5.77 13.89 14.75
CA ASN A 8 -5.82 12.55 15.34
C ASN A 8 -5.62 11.41 14.32
N VAL A 9 -5.48 11.73 13.02
CA VAL A 9 -5.36 10.74 11.94
C VAL A 9 -4.24 11.15 10.99
N VAL A 10 -3.44 10.17 10.54
CA VAL A 10 -2.51 10.28 9.42
C VAL A 10 -2.98 9.41 8.25
N SER A 11 -2.97 9.96 7.05
CA SER A 11 -3.32 9.25 5.81
C SER A 11 -2.07 9.09 4.95
N THR A 12 -1.79 7.87 4.47
CA THR A 12 -0.62 7.61 3.62
C THR A 12 -0.95 6.70 2.44
N TYR A 13 -0.28 6.94 1.32
CA TYR A 13 -0.33 6.09 0.13
C TYR A 13 0.73 4.99 0.23
N ILE A 14 0.37 3.77 -0.17
CA ILE A 14 1.34 2.67 -0.32
C ILE A 14 1.58 2.46 -1.81
N GLU A 15 2.82 2.70 -2.22
CA GLU A 15 3.26 2.59 -3.61
C GLU A 15 3.60 1.13 -3.93
N TRP A 16 2.78 0.45 -4.75
CA TRP A 16 3.00 -0.95 -5.10
C TRP A 16 4.35 -1.18 -5.79
N SER A 17 4.75 -0.30 -6.72
CA SER A 17 6.04 -0.41 -7.43
C SER A 17 7.27 -0.49 -6.51
N ARG A 18 7.26 0.20 -5.36
CA ARG A 18 8.35 0.13 -4.36
C ARG A 18 8.35 -1.17 -3.58
N HIS A 19 7.16 -1.67 -3.26
CA HIS A 19 7.01 -2.86 -2.44
C HIS A 19 7.09 -4.15 -3.25
N GLU A 20 6.91 -4.09 -4.57
CA GLU A 20 7.10 -5.21 -5.48
C GLU A 20 7.87 -4.76 -6.74
N PRO A 21 9.16 -4.42 -6.63
CA PRO A 21 9.96 -3.93 -7.76
C PRO A 21 10.13 -4.97 -8.87
N ARG A 22 10.03 -6.25 -8.52
CA ARG A 22 9.99 -7.40 -9.46
C ARG A 22 8.87 -8.34 -9.02
N ARG A 23 8.20 -8.97 -9.99
CA ARG A 23 7.09 -9.90 -9.73
C ARG A 23 7.47 -10.95 -8.69
N GLY A 24 6.69 -11.03 -7.63
CA GLY A 24 6.87 -11.94 -6.50
C GLY A 24 8.02 -11.60 -5.54
N GLN A 25 8.76 -10.52 -5.76
CA GLN A 25 9.83 -10.06 -4.88
C GLN A 25 9.35 -8.84 -4.10
N TYR A 26 9.00 -9.07 -2.83
CA TYR A 26 8.46 -8.03 -1.98
C TYR A 26 9.53 -7.40 -1.08
N ASP A 27 9.52 -6.07 -0.98
CA ASP A 27 10.36 -5.32 -0.06
C ASP A 27 9.50 -4.47 0.89
N PHE A 28 9.66 -4.74 2.19
CA PHE A 28 9.02 -4.02 3.29
C PHE A 28 10.07 -3.60 4.33
N THR A 29 11.29 -3.30 3.88
CA THR A 29 12.42 -2.96 4.75
C THR A 29 12.83 -1.49 4.58
N GLY A 30 13.56 -0.96 5.56
CA GLY A 30 14.03 0.43 5.54
C GLY A 30 12.86 1.42 5.41
N ASP A 31 12.94 2.30 4.41
CA ASP A 31 11.90 3.31 4.14
C ASP A 31 10.57 2.71 3.65
N ASN A 32 10.54 1.43 3.26
CA ASN A 32 9.35 0.71 2.83
C ASN A 32 8.69 -0.09 3.99
N ASP A 33 9.18 0.05 5.24
CA ASP A 33 8.60 -0.65 6.39
C ASP A 33 7.31 0.04 6.88
N ILE A 34 6.19 -0.46 6.36
CA ILE A 34 4.84 0.02 6.71
C ILE A 34 4.49 -0.31 8.16
N GLU A 35 4.95 -1.45 8.68
CA GLU A 35 4.63 -1.89 10.04
C GLU A 35 5.31 -0.98 11.07
N HIS A 36 6.55 -0.59 10.81
CA HIS A 36 7.26 0.40 11.61
C HIS A 36 6.55 1.75 11.60
N PHE A 37 6.10 2.23 10.43
CA PHE A 37 5.35 3.48 10.32
C PHE A 37 4.05 3.45 11.15
N ILE A 38 3.30 2.35 11.08
CA ILE A 38 2.04 2.19 11.83
C ILE A 38 2.31 2.21 13.34
N LYS A 39 3.32 1.47 13.81
CA LYS A 39 3.71 1.45 15.23
C LYS A 39 4.12 2.83 15.72
N LEU A 40 4.85 3.59 14.91
CA LEU A 40 5.24 4.95 15.25
C LEU A 40 4.03 5.89 15.35
N ALA A 41 3.08 5.78 14.42
CA ALA A 41 1.84 6.55 14.47
C ALA A 41 1.02 6.21 15.73
N GLU A 42 0.94 4.93 16.10
CA GLU A 42 0.29 4.48 17.33
C GLU A 42 0.94 5.04 18.59
N GLN A 43 2.28 5.02 18.67
CA GLN A 43 3.04 5.61 19.80
C GLN A 43 2.77 7.11 19.96
N GLU A 44 2.52 7.81 18.86
CA GLU A 44 2.13 9.21 18.84
C GLU A 44 0.64 9.44 19.10
N GLY A 45 -0.16 8.39 19.29
CA GLY A 45 -1.60 8.45 19.51
C GLY A 45 -2.39 8.86 18.26
N LEU A 46 -1.86 8.57 17.08
CA LEU A 46 -2.49 8.85 15.80
C LEU A 46 -3.13 7.57 15.23
N LEU A 47 -4.35 7.72 14.69
CA LEU A 47 -4.97 6.73 13.83
C LEU A 47 -4.35 6.76 12.43
N VAL A 48 -4.37 5.63 11.72
CA VAL A 48 -3.77 5.51 10.39
C VAL A 48 -4.83 5.13 9.36
N ILE A 49 -4.84 5.84 8.24
CA ILE A 49 -5.60 5.47 7.04
C ILE A 49 -4.60 5.08 5.95
N LEU A 50 -4.56 3.80 5.60
CA LEU A 50 -3.71 3.28 4.54
C LEU A 50 -4.46 3.27 3.21
N ARG A 51 -3.83 3.78 2.16
CA ARG A 51 -4.40 3.83 0.80
C ARG A 51 -3.51 3.05 -0.17
N PRO A 52 -3.67 1.71 -0.28
CA PRO A 52 -2.68 0.84 -0.89
C PRO A 52 -2.69 0.75 -2.43
N GLY A 53 -3.27 1.74 -3.11
CA GLY A 53 -3.44 1.67 -4.56
C GLY A 53 -4.55 0.67 -4.96
N PRO A 54 -4.55 0.17 -6.20
CA PRO A 54 -3.37 -0.09 -7.06
C PRO A 54 -2.87 1.11 -7.89
N TYR A 55 -3.67 2.17 -7.99
CA TYR A 55 -3.29 3.43 -8.66
C TYR A 55 -3.42 4.58 -7.68
N ILE A 56 -2.31 5.24 -7.36
CA ILE A 56 -2.28 6.34 -6.38
C ILE A 56 -2.24 7.72 -7.05
N CYS A 57 -2.05 7.78 -8.38
CA CYS A 57 -2.01 9.02 -9.18
C CYS A 57 -1.04 10.10 -8.63
N ALA A 58 -0.17 9.72 -7.68
CA ALA A 58 0.59 10.60 -6.80
C ALA A 58 1.88 11.11 -7.47
N GLU A 59 1.80 11.52 -8.74
CA GLU A 59 2.94 12.00 -9.54
C GLU A 59 4.08 10.95 -9.65
N ARG A 60 3.75 9.67 -9.45
CA ARG A 60 4.66 8.53 -9.60
C ARG A 60 4.55 7.94 -11.00
N ASP A 61 5.68 7.45 -11.53
CA ASP A 61 5.73 6.73 -12.81
C ASP A 61 4.71 5.58 -12.81
N LEU A 62 3.94 5.47 -13.90
CA LEU A 62 2.81 4.55 -14.05
C LEU A 62 1.74 4.65 -12.94
N GLY A 63 1.68 5.74 -12.18
CA GLY A 63 0.69 5.96 -11.12
C GLY A 63 0.82 5.00 -9.94
N GLY A 64 2.01 4.41 -9.73
CA GLY A 64 2.31 3.48 -8.64
C GLY A 64 2.27 2.00 -9.02
N TYR A 65 1.91 1.66 -10.27
CA TYR A 65 2.04 0.29 -10.77
C TYR A 65 3.52 -0.09 -10.96
N PRO A 66 3.91 -1.33 -10.63
CA PRO A 66 5.25 -1.79 -10.95
C PRO A 66 5.46 -1.92 -12.47
N PRO A 67 6.63 -1.53 -13.02
CA PRO A 67 6.90 -1.60 -14.45
C PRO A 67 6.75 -2.99 -15.07
N TRP A 68 7.02 -4.05 -14.29
CA TRP A 68 6.91 -5.44 -14.76
C TRP A 68 5.48 -5.82 -15.18
N ILE A 69 4.45 -5.12 -14.67
CA ILE A 69 3.06 -5.45 -14.99
C ILE A 69 2.75 -5.28 -16.49
N LEU A 70 3.45 -4.36 -17.17
CA LEU A 70 3.29 -4.12 -18.61
C LEU A 70 3.85 -5.25 -19.46
N HIS A 71 4.78 -6.03 -18.91
CA HIS A 71 5.42 -7.15 -19.60
C HIS A 71 4.67 -8.48 -19.42
N GLU A 72 3.74 -8.57 -18.45
CA GLU A 72 2.97 -9.80 -18.19
C GLU A 72 1.97 -10.10 -19.32
N ASN A 73 1.29 -9.06 -19.82
CA ASN A 73 0.34 -9.21 -20.92
C ASN A 73 0.19 -7.88 -21.68
N LEU A 74 0.68 -7.84 -22.92
CA LEU A 74 0.63 -6.67 -23.79
C LEU A 74 -0.79 -6.24 -24.16
N LYS A 75 -1.80 -7.10 -23.98
CA LYS A 75 -3.22 -6.81 -24.24
C LYS A 75 -3.99 -6.42 -22.97
N MET A 76 -3.34 -6.46 -21.80
CA MET A 76 -3.97 -6.13 -20.54
C MET A 76 -4.35 -4.65 -20.49
N ILE A 77 -5.59 -4.37 -20.11
CA ILE A 77 -6.08 -3.01 -19.95
C ILE A 77 -6.06 -2.65 -18.46
N LEU A 78 -5.10 -1.81 -18.07
CA LEU A 78 -4.99 -1.35 -16.68
C LEU A 78 -6.23 -0.57 -16.24
N ARG A 79 -6.52 -0.61 -14.93
CA ARG A 79 -7.67 0.09 -14.31
C ARG A 79 -9.05 -0.36 -14.85
N THR A 80 -9.14 -1.57 -15.39
CA THR A 80 -10.41 -2.19 -15.80
C THR A 80 -10.63 -3.51 -15.07
N ASN A 81 -11.79 -4.14 -15.32
CA ASN A 81 -12.11 -5.50 -14.86
C ASN A 81 -11.45 -6.61 -15.70
N ASP A 82 -10.42 -6.28 -16.50
CA ASP A 82 -9.60 -7.28 -17.17
C ASP A 82 -9.09 -8.33 -16.17
N SER A 83 -9.20 -9.60 -16.53
CA SER A 83 -8.87 -10.71 -15.64
C SER A 83 -7.38 -10.79 -15.29
N SER A 84 -6.50 -10.40 -16.21
CA SER A 84 -5.05 -10.34 -15.98
C SER A 84 -4.73 -9.22 -14.99
N HIS A 85 -5.31 -8.04 -15.22
CA HIS A 85 -5.14 -6.89 -14.33
C HIS A 85 -5.64 -7.18 -12.91
N THR A 86 -6.88 -7.65 -12.78
CA THR A 86 -7.50 -7.96 -11.48
C THR A 86 -6.78 -9.08 -10.73
N HIS A 87 -6.21 -10.06 -11.45
CA HIS A 87 -5.38 -11.11 -10.85
C HIS A 87 -4.12 -10.54 -10.15
N HIS A 88 -3.38 -9.65 -10.83
CA HIS A 88 -2.18 -9.05 -10.24
C HIS A 88 -2.52 -8.11 -9.08
N VAL A 89 -3.56 -7.27 -9.23
CA VAL A 89 -4.04 -6.39 -8.15
C VAL A 89 -4.43 -7.20 -6.92
N ARG A 90 -5.16 -8.31 -7.12
CA ARG A 90 -5.53 -9.20 -6.01
C ARG A 90 -4.31 -9.79 -5.32
N SER A 91 -3.32 -10.26 -6.08
CA SER A 91 -2.10 -10.85 -5.53
C SER A 91 -1.34 -9.85 -4.66
N TRP A 92 -1.22 -8.60 -5.10
CA TRP A 92 -0.65 -7.52 -4.32
C TRP A 92 -1.43 -7.25 -3.02
N LEU A 93 -2.75 -7.09 -3.14
CA LEU A 93 -3.61 -6.81 -1.99
C LEU A 93 -3.59 -7.96 -0.97
N GLU A 94 -3.49 -9.21 -1.41
CA GLU A 94 -3.38 -10.36 -0.49
C GLU A 94 -2.10 -10.31 0.34
N VAL A 95 -0.95 -9.95 -0.26
CA VAL A 95 0.32 -9.80 0.47
C VAL A 95 0.26 -8.61 1.42
N PHE A 96 -0.22 -7.47 0.94
CA PHE A 96 -0.38 -6.26 1.74
C PHE A 96 -1.31 -6.48 2.94
N LEU A 97 -2.51 -7.03 2.71
CA LEU A 97 -3.51 -7.23 3.76
C LEU A 97 -3.02 -8.21 4.83
N ARG A 98 -2.27 -9.26 4.49
CA ARG A 98 -1.68 -10.17 5.49
C ARG A 98 -0.76 -9.44 6.47
N LYS A 99 -0.01 -8.45 5.99
CA LYS A 99 0.86 -7.62 6.85
C LYS A 99 0.10 -6.62 7.68
N ILE A 100 -0.97 -6.03 7.13
CA ILE A 100 -1.76 -5.01 7.83
C ILE A 100 -2.78 -5.60 8.78
N GLN A 101 -3.22 -6.84 8.57
CA GLN A 101 -4.27 -7.49 9.35
C GLN A 101 -4.08 -7.32 10.88
N PRO A 102 -2.90 -7.51 11.48
CA PRO A 102 -2.72 -7.34 12.93
C PRO A 102 -2.98 -5.91 13.42
N TYR A 103 -2.80 -4.92 12.55
CA TYR A 103 -2.90 -3.50 12.88
C TYR A 103 -4.28 -2.90 12.58
N LEU A 104 -5.22 -3.68 12.05
CA LEU A 104 -6.59 -3.24 11.82
C LEU A 104 -7.27 -2.90 13.14
N TYR A 105 -8.15 -1.91 13.12
CA TYR A 105 -8.88 -1.43 14.28
C TYR A 105 -9.69 -2.52 14.99
N GLY A 106 -10.29 -3.44 14.22
CA GLY A 106 -11.01 -4.59 14.76
C GLY A 106 -10.12 -5.60 15.51
N ASN A 107 -8.81 -5.57 15.27
CA ASN A 107 -7.80 -6.40 15.93
C ASN A 107 -7.02 -5.63 17.01
N GLY A 108 -7.46 -4.42 17.36
CA GLY A 108 -6.85 -3.59 18.41
C GLY A 108 -5.73 -2.66 17.93
N GLY A 109 -5.49 -2.55 16.61
CA GLY A 109 -4.48 -1.65 16.06
C GLY A 109 -5.04 -0.28 15.62
N PRO A 110 -4.17 0.62 15.14
CA PRO A 110 -4.53 2.01 14.81
C PRO A 110 -5.10 2.19 13.39
N VAL A 111 -5.13 1.14 12.55
CA VAL A 111 -5.51 1.24 11.12
C VAL A 111 -7.02 1.14 10.95
N ARG A 112 -7.65 2.19 10.43
CA ARG A 112 -9.10 2.27 10.19
C ARG A 112 -9.51 2.01 8.75
#